data_AF-W4LZB2-F1
#
_entry.id   AF-W4LZB2-F1
#
_cell.length_a   1.000
_cell.length_b   1.000
_cell.length_c   1.000
_cell.angle_alpha   90.00
_cell.angle_beta   90.00
_cell.angle_gamma   90.00
#
_symmetry.space_group_name_H-M   'P 1'
#
loop_
_entity.id
_entity.type
_entity.pdbx_description
1 polymer ?
#
loop_
_entity_poly.entity_id
_entity_poly.type
_entity_poly.pdbx_seq_one_letter_code
_entity_poly.pdbx_strand_id
1 'polypeptide(L)'
;MTIRETVLHYLAEVVTDYASFRLPDDVTDATKLDAFWLDSVVYTAFISRLEEALGYIPPSILEGPLFPETIGDLVGIYEGAVKE
;
A
#
# COMPACT_ATOMS: atom_id res chain seq x y z
N MET A 1 2.25 14.97 4.60
CA MET A 1 1.61 13.87 3.88
C MET A 1 0.73 13.12 4.85
N THR A 2 -0.50 12.87 4.46
CA THR A 2 -1.41 11.92 5.10
C THR A 2 -0.94 10.49 4.82
N ILE A 3 -1.40 9.53 5.62
CA ILE A 3 -1.16 8.10 5.39
C ILE A 3 -1.50 7.71 3.94
N ARG A 4 -2.63 8.23 3.43
CA ARG A 4 -3.06 8.05 2.04
C ARG A 4 -2.01 8.52 1.03
N GLU A 5 -1.52 9.75 1.18
CA GLU A 5 -0.52 10.30 0.27
C GLU A 5 0.79 9.49 0.32
N THR A 6 1.20 9.05 1.51
CA THR A 6 2.38 8.20 1.71
C THR A 6 2.20 6.85 1.00
N VAL A 7 1.07 6.18 1.21
CA VAL A 7 0.71 4.91 0.56
C VAL A 7 0.73 5.05 -0.96
N LEU A 8 0.08 6.08 -1.51
CA LEU A 8 0.04 6.30 -2.95
C LEU A 8 1.42 6.63 -3.53
N HIS A 9 2.22 7.41 -2.81
CA HIS A 9 3.58 7.76 -3.22
C HIS A 9 4.47 6.52 -3.36
N TYR A 10 4.57 5.72 -2.29
CA TYR A 10 5.40 4.51 -2.31
C TYR A 10 4.83 3.44 -3.24
N LEU A 11 3.51 3.37 -3.39
CA LEU A 11 2.88 2.46 -4.33
C LEU A 11 3.26 2.83 -5.76
N ALA A 12 3.20 4.12 -6.11
CA ALA A 12 3.62 4.61 -7.42
C ALA A 12 5.10 4.32 -7.68
N GLU A 13 5.97 4.44 -6.66
CA GLU A 13 7.38 4.08 -6.78
C GLU A 13 7.57 2.59 -7.09
N VAL A 14 6.98 1.68 -6.32
CA VAL A 14 7.16 0.24 -6.53
C VAL A 14 6.53 -0.24 -7.83
N VAL A 15 5.37 0.29 -8.23
CA VAL A 15 4.73 -0.09 -9.50
C VAL A 15 5.57 0.40 -10.69
N THR A 16 6.18 1.59 -10.57
CA THR A 16 7.09 2.11 -11.59
C THR A 16 8.37 1.27 -11.69
N ASP A 17 8.96 0.89 -10.55
CA ASP A 17 10.23 0.16 -10.49
C ASP A 17 10.08 -1.31 -10.91
N TYR A 18 9.03 -1.99 -10.43
CA TYR A 18 8.84 -3.43 -10.63
C TYR A 18 7.92 -3.79 -11.80
N ALA A 19 6.83 -3.05 -12.01
CA ALA A 19 5.83 -3.40 -13.01
C ALA A 19 6.03 -2.69 -14.37
N SER A 20 7.03 -1.80 -14.49
CA SER A 20 7.21 -0.93 -15.66
C SER A 20 5.91 -0.20 -16.06
N PHE A 21 5.05 0.04 -15.08
CA PHE A 21 3.73 0.63 -15.24
C PHE A 21 3.65 1.88 -14.38
N ARG A 22 2.86 2.87 -14.78
CA ARG A 22 2.63 4.06 -13.96
C ARG A 22 1.25 4.00 -13.34
N LEU A 23 1.20 4.27 -12.03
CA LEU A 23 -0.05 4.48 -11.33
C LEU A 23 -0.84 5.61 -12.04
N PRO A 24 -2.11 5.40 -12.40
CA PRO A 24 -2.93 6.47 -12.96
C PRO A 24 -3.20 7.55 -11.91
N ASP A 25 -3.32 8.82 -12.32
CA ASP A 25 -3.68 9.92 -11.43
C ASP A 25 -5.10 9.78 -10.82
N ASP A 26 -5.96 8.97 -11.45
CA ASP A 26 -7.35 8.72 -11.02
C ASP A 26 -7.48 7.50 -10.08
N VAL A 27 -6.42 7.15 -9.33
CA VAL A 27 -6.53 6.09 -8.32
C VAL A 27 -7.46 6.53 -7.19
N THR A 28 -8.47 5.69 -6.94
CA THR A 28 -9.45 5.89 -5.87
C THR A 28 -9.36 4.78 -4.84
N ASP A 29 -10.07 4.96 -3.73
CA ASP A 29 -10.19 3.96 -2.67
C ASP A 29 -10.81 2.64 -3.17
N ALA A 30 -11.60 2.69 -4.25
CA ALA A 30 -12.20 1.52 -4.88
C ALA A 30 -11.24 0.81 -5.86
N THR A 31 -10.08 1.39 -6.16
CA THR A 31 -9.11 0.79 -7.07
C THR A 31 -8.50 -0.46 -6.44
N LYS A 32 -8.54 -1.57 -7.16
CA LYS A 32 -8.01 -2.85 -6.69
C LYS A 32 -6.49 -2.88 -6.75
N LEU A 33 -5.87 -3.42 -5.70
CA LEU A 33 -4.41 -3.64 -5.65
C LEU A 33 -3.95 -4.66 -6.71
N ASP A 34 -4.78 -5.67 -7.00
CA ASP A 34 -4.57 -6.66 -8.05
C ASP A 34 -4.42 -6.03 -9.45
N ALA A 35 -5.06 -4.88 -9.71
CA ALA A 35 -4.95 -4.18 -10.99
C ALA A 35 -3.52 -3.65 -11.26
N PHE A 36 -2.70 -3.54 -10.22
CA PHE A 36 -1.30 -3.11 -10.32
C PHE A 36 -0.32 -4.28 -10.38
N TRP A 37 -0.82 -5.52 -10.43
CA TRP A 37 -0.01 -6.74 -10.47
C TRP A 37 1.06 -6.78 -9.37
N LEU A 38 0.65 -6.40 -8.15
CA LEU A 38 1.50 -6.47 -6.97
C LEU A 38 1.73 -7.92 -6.60
N ASP A 39 2.78 -8.51 -7.18
CA ASP A 39 3.27 -9.81 -6.76
C ASP A 39 3.70 -9.76 -5.29
N SER A 40 3.70 -10.90 -4.60
CA SER A 40 4.07 -11.00 -3.18
C SER A 40 5.42 -10.33 -2.87
N VAL A 41 6.36 -10.36 -3.83
CA VAL A 41 7.65 -9.68 -3.72
C VAL A 41 7.49 -8.15 -3.75
N VAL A 42 6.72 -7.61 -4.70
CA VAL A 42 6.49 -6.17 -4.84
C VAL A 42 5.72 -5.63 -3.63
N TYR A 43 4.74 -6.40 -3.15
CA TYR A 43 4.00 -6.07 -1.95
C TYR A 43 4.89 -6.05 -0.71
N THR A 44 5.75 -7.06 -0.52
CA THR A 44 6.69 -7.08 0.62
C THR A 44 7.65 -5.88 0.58
N ALA A 45 8.20 -5.57 -0.59
CA ALA A 45 9.05 -4.40 -0.78
C ALA A 45 8.31 -3.10 -0.45
N PHE A 46 7.06 -2.98 -0.89
CA PHE A 46 6.19 -1.84 -0.60
C PHE A 46 5.91 -1.68 0.90
N ILE A 47 5.56 -2.76 1.61
CA ILE A 47 5.33 -2.73 3.05
C ILE A 47 6.61 -2.33 3.80
N SER A 48 7.79 -2.84 3.39
CA SER A 48 9.06 -2.40 3.98
C SER A 48 9.33 -0.92 3.77
N ARG A 49 9.00 -0.35 2.60
CA ARG A 49 9.14 1.11 2.37
C ARG A 49 8.19 1.92 3.26
N LEU A 50 6.96 1.44 3.44
CA LEU A 50 6.00 2.07 4.35
C LEU A 50 6.46 1.97 5.80
N GLU A 51 7.06 0.86 6.22
CA GLU A 51 7.68 0.73 7.54
C GLU A 51 8.79 1.77 7.74
N GLU A 52 9.69 1.94 6.76
CA GLU A 52 10.76 2.94 6.85
C GLU A 52 10.21 4.37 6.91
N ALA A 53 9.10 4.64 6.23
CA ALA A 53 8.48 5.97 6.16
C ALA A 53 7.63 6.31 7.38
N LEU A 54 6.85 5.35 7.87
CA LEU A 54 5.88 5.53 8.95
C LEU A 54 6.42 5.08 10.31
N GLY A 55 7.46 4.25 10.32
CA GLY A 55 8.07 3.67 11.51
C GLY A 55 7.33 2.48 12.10
N TYR A 56 6.31 1.96 11.42
CA TYR A 56 5.53 0.81 11.87
C TYR A 56 4.85 0.07 10.70
N ILE A 57 4.56 -1.22 10.92
CA ILE A 57 3.67 -2.00 10.04
C ILE A 57 2.42 -2.38 10.85
N PRO A 58 1.21 -2.14 10.33
CA PRO A 58 -0.02 -2.59 10.96
C PRO A 58 0.00 -4.12 11.16
N PRO A 59 -0.30 -4.62 12.38
CA PRO A 59 -0.33 -6.06 12.64
C PRO A 59 -1.31 -6.79 11.73
N SER A 60 -2.41 -6.15 11.33
CA SER A 60 -3.40 -6.70 10.39
C SER A 60 -2.78 -7.14 9.05
N ILE A 61 -1.73 -6.47 8.58
CA ILE A 61 -0.99 -6.86 7.36
C ILE A 61 -0.04 -8.03 7.62
N LEU A 62 0.56 -8.09 8.80
CA LEU A 62 1.52 -9.12 9.19
C LEU A 62 0.85 -10.45 9.55
N GLU A 63 -0.33 -10.39 10.16
CA GLU A 63 -1.03 -11.58 10.66
C GLU A 63 -1.68 -12.40 9.53
N GLY A 64 -1.81 -11.83 8.33
CA GLY A 64 -2.15 -12.56 7.10
C GLY A 64 -3.62 -12.81 6.76
N PRO A 65 -4.67 -12.57 7.59
CA PRO A 65 -6.05 -12.76 7.14
C PRO A 65 -6.58 -11.57 6.33
N LEU A 66 -5.92 -10.41 6.40
CA LEU A 66 -6.37 -9.16 5.77
C LEU A 66 -5.32 -8.69 4.78
N PHE A 67 -5.30 -9.33 3.61
CA PHE A 67 -4.62 -8.76 2.46
C PHE A 67 -5.57 -7.75 1.83
N PRO A 68 -5.23 -6.45 1.81
CA PRO A 68 -6.14 -5.45 1.30
C PRO A 68 -6.45 -5.72 -0.16
N GLU A 69 -7.74 -5.71 -0.51
CA GLU A 69 -8.17 -5.89 -1.90
C GLU A 69 -8.04 -4.59 -2.70
N THR A 70 -8.17 -3.45 -2.02
CA THR A 70 -8.21 -2.11 -2.62
C THR A 70 -7.29 -1.14 -1.90
N ILE A 71 -6.98 -0.02 -2.57
CA ILE A 71 -6.20 1.08 -1.97
C ILE A 71 -6.88 1.62 -0.71
N GLY A 72 -8.21 1.74 -0.73
CA GLY A 72 -8.97 2.22 0.43
C GLY A 72 -8.84 1.30 1.63
N ASP A 73 -8.81 -0.01 1.40
CA ASP A 73 -8.65 -1.01 2.45
C ASP A 73 -7.26 -0.89 3.11
N LEU A 74 -6.21 -0.81 2.28
CA LEU A 74 -4.84 -0.61 2.74
C LEU A 74 -4.69 0.69 3.54
N VAL A 75 -5.17 1.82 3.01
CA VAL A 75 -5.12 3.11 3.69
C VAL A 75 -5.91 3.04 5.01
N GLY A 76 -7.09 2.41 5.00
CA GLY A 76 -7.91 2.22 6.19
C GLY A 76 -7.22 1.41 7.28
N ILE A 77 -6.46 0.37 6.93
CA ILE A 77 -5.66 -0.42 7.87
C ILE A 77 -4.58 0.46 8.51
N TYR A 78 -3.82 1.23 7.71
CA TYR A 78 -2.78 2.10 8.24
C TYR A 78 -3.35 3.25 9.08
N GLU A 79 -4.45 3.88 8.66
CA GLU A 79 -5.11 4.95 9.43
C GLU A 79 -5.73 4.43 10.73
N GLY A 80 -6.26 3.20 10.72
CA GLY A 80 -6.75 2.51 11.91
C GLY A 80 -5.62 2.25 12.90
N ALA A 81 -4.47 1.78 12.41
CA ALA A 81 -3.30 1.48 13.23
C ALA A 81 -2.61 2.70 13.86
N VAL A 82 -2.73 3.91 13.28
CA VAL A 82 -2.25 5.16 13.91
C VAL A 82 -3.05 5.51 15.18
N LYS A 83 -4.31 5.07 15.26
CA LYS A 83 -5.24 5.51 16.31
C LYS A 83 -5.12 4.74 17.64
N GLU A 84 -4.12 3.88 17.81
CA GLU A 84 -3.95 3.04 19.00
C GLU A 84 -2.71 3.41 19.83
#